data_AF-A0A7X7MQ26-F1
#
_entry.id   AF-A0A7X7MQ26-F1
#
_cell.length_a   1.000
_cell.length_b   1.000
_cell.length_c   1.000
_cell.angle_alpha   90.00
_cell.angle_beta   90.00
_cell.angle_gamma   90.00
#
_symmetry.space_group_name_H-M   'P 1'
#
loop_
_entity.id
_entity.type
_entity.pdbx_description
1 polymer ?
#
loop_
_entity_poly.entity_id
_entity_poly.type
_entity_poly.pdbx_seq_one_letter_code
_entity_poly.pdbx_strand_id
1 'polypeptide(L)' 'MGTTRATGQRAYLACAMAAAAAEEAAEVRLNGAYAGGFIGKPGRVEITRFLKPGRNTVRIEPFAVEKVQVEVH' A
#
# COMPACT_ATOMS: atom_id res chain seq x y z
N MET A 1 -12.68 -23.25 -15.75
CA MET A 1 -13.49 -22.40 -14.87
C MET A 1 -12.94 -22.51 -13.46
N GLY A 2 -11.99 -21.64 -13.08
CA GLY A 2 -11.48 -21.58 -11.72
C GLY A 2 -12.33 -20.60 -10.92
N THR A 3 -13.03 -21.09 -9.89
CA THR A 3 -13.78 -20.25 -8.96
C THR A 3 -12.80 -19.56 -8.03
N THR A 4 -12.38 -18.34 -8.38
CA THR A 4 -11.63 -17.51 -7.44
C THR A 4 -12.57 -17.11 -6.31
N ARG A 5 -12.39 -17.74 -5.14
CA ARG A 5 -13.04 -17.37 -3.89
C ARG A 5 -12.82 -15.87 -3.67
N ALA A 6 -13.89 -15.08 -3.78
CA ALA A 6 -13.93 -13.74 -3.21
C ALA A 6 -13.90 -13.89 -1.68
N THR A 7 -12.72 -14.17 -1.14
CA THR A 7 -12.50 -13.95 0.28
C THR A 7 -12.63 -12.45 0.49
N GLY A 8 -13.54 -12.01 1.36
CA GLY A 8 -13.72 -10.60 1.72
C GLY A 8 -12.54 -10.00 2.47
N GLN A 9 -11.33 -10.53 2.25
CA GLN A 9 -10.10 -10.09 2.87
C GLN A 9 -9.69 -8.75 2.30
N ARG A 10 -9.23 -7.86 3.18
CA ARG A 10 -8.73 -6.55 2.81
C ARG A 10 -7.21 -6.54 2.90
N ALA A 11 -6.57 -6.16 1.81
CA ALA A 11 -5.14 -5.92 1.74
C ALA A 11 -4.84 -4.44 1.98
N TYR A 12 -3.82 -4.16 2.79
CA TYR A 12 -3.28 -2.83 3.04
C TYR A 12 -1.80 -2.80 2.73
N LEU A 13 -1.32 -1.70 2.17
CA LEU A 13 0.09 -1.38 2.09
C LEU A 13 0.48 -0.58 3.33
N ALA A 14 1.17 -1.21 4.27
CA ALA A 14 1.68 -0.59 5.48
C ALA A 14 3.13 -0.13 5.27
N CYS A 15 3.40 1.12 5.61
CA CYS A 15 4.68 1.77 5.37
C CYS A 15 5.28 2.27 6.68
N ALA A 16 6.52 1.89 6.96
CA ALA A 16 7.31 2.46 8.05
C ALA A 16 8.25 3.53 7.48
N MET A 17 8.11 4.75 7.98
CA MET A 17 8.93 5.89 7.55
C MET A 17 10.24 5.92 8.33
N ALA A 18 11.28 6.47 7.71
CA ALA A 18 12.52 6.75 8.41
C ALA A 18 12.28 7.70 9.58
N ALA A 19 12.98 7.49 10.70
CA ALA A 19 12.91 8.38 11.85
C ALA A 19 13.35 9.82 11.53
N ALA A 20 14.20 9.99 10.50
CA ALA A 20 14.67 11.28 10.01
C ALA A 20 13.77 11.89 8.92
N ALA A 21 12.61 11.27 8.60
CA ALA A 21 11.68 11.84 7.64
C ALA A 21 11.15 13.19 8.16
N ALA A 22 11.14 14.20 7.28
CA ALA A 22 10.62 15.52 7.62
C ALA A 22 9.12 15.46 7.95
N GLU A 23 8.38 14.55 7.30
CA GLU A 23 6.97 14.30 7.55
C GLU A 23 6.63 12.82 7.33
N GLU A 24 5.76 12.27 8.18
CA GLU A 24 5.24 10.91 8.01
C GLU A 24 4.08 10.90 7.02
N ALA A 25 4.33 11.17 5.74
CA ALA A 25 3.28 11.16 4.72
C ALA A 25 3.72 10.46 3.44
N ALA A 26 2.77 9.89 2.70
CA ALA A 26 3.05 9.42 1.36
C ALA A 26 1.81 9.31 0.49
N GLU A 27 1.98 9.59 -0.80
CA GLU A 27 1.14 9.15 -1.90
C GLU A 27 1.54 7.71 -2.30
N VAL A 28 0.55 6.83 -2.41
CA VAL A 28 0.73 5.46 -2.88
C VAL A 28 0.04 5.29 -4.22
N ARG A 29 0.79 4.82 -5.21
CA ARG A 29 0.26 4.33 -6.48
C ARG A 29 0.53 2.84 -6.62
N LEU A 30 -0.51 2.10 -7.03
CA LEU A 30 -0.39 0.69 -7.33
C LEU A 30 -0.74 0.45 -8.79
N ASN A 31 0.15 -0.24 -9.51
CA ASN A 31 0.01 -0.52 -10.94
C ASN A 31 -0.23 0.76 -11.78
N GLY A 32 0.32 1.90 -11.34
CA GLY A 32 0.15 3.22 -11.97
C GLY A 32 -1.09 4.00 -11.53
N ALA A 33 -2.08 3.35 -10.90
CA ALA A 33 -3.28 3.99 -10.38
C ALA A 33 -3.05 4.58 -8.99
N TYR A 34 -3.65 5.74 -8.71
CA TYR A 34 -3.65 6.34 -7.37
C TYR A 34 -4.46 5.48 -6.41
N ALA A 35 -3.79 4.88 -5.43
CA ALA A 35 -4.40 4.00 -4.45
C ALA A 35 -4.88 4.76 -3.20
N GLY A 36 -4.26 5.92 -2.93
CA GLY A 36 -4.52 6.76 -1.78
C GLY A 36 -3.23 7.33 -1.21
N GLY A 37 -3.32 7.96 -0.05
CA GLY A 37 -2.17 8.39 0.72
C GLY A 37 -2.45 8.30 2.21
N PHE A 38 -1.42 8.54 3.01
CA PHE A 38 -1.54 8.67 4.45
C PHE A 38 -0.76 9.88 4.95
N ILE A 39 -1.18 10.37 6.11
CA ILE A 39 -0.46 11.36 6.92
C ILE A 39 -0.49 10.83 8.35
N GLY A 40 0.70 10.69 8.94
CA GLY A 40 0.91 10.07 10.24
C GLY A 40 0.48 8.60 10.30
N LYS A 41 0.38 8.12 11.53
CA LYS A 41 0.01 6.74 11.85
C LYS A 41 -1.47 6.46 11.53
N PRO A 42 -1.82 5.23 11.08
CA PRO A 42 -0.99 4.03 11.06
C PRO A 42 -0.08 3.88 9.84
N GLY A 43 0.03 4.88 8.96
CA GLY A 43 0.93 4.80 7.81
C GLY A 43 0.55 3.73 6.78
N ARG A 44 -0.75 3.54 6.52
CA ARG A 44 -1.23 2.49 5.61
C ARG A 44 -2.32 2.94 4.66
N VAL A 45 -2.37 2.31 3.48
CA VAL A 45 -3.39 2.52 2.45
C VAL A 45 -4.08 1.20 2.11
N GLU A 46 -5.39 1.20 1.99
CA GLU A 46 -6.17 0.04 1.51
C GLU A 46 -5.92 -0.14 0.01
N ILE A 47 -5.48 -1.34 -0.41
CA ILE A 47 -5.04 -1.61 -1.79
C ILE A 47 -5.79 -2.75 -2.49
N THR A 48 -6.77 -3.40 -1.85
CA THR A 48 -7.41 -4.63 -2.36
C THR A 48 -7.92 -4.45 -3.77
N ARG A 49 -8.61 -3.36 -4.05
CA ARG A 49 -9.21 -3.09 -5.38
C ARG A 49 -8.20 -2.79 -6.49
N PHE A 50 -6.93 -2.57 -6.15
CA PHE A 50 -5.87 -2.26 -7.11
C PHE A 50 -4.97 -3.46 -7.41
N LEU A 51 -5.07 -4.54 -6.60
CA LEU A 51 -4.26 -5.74 -6.76
C LEU A 51 -4.69 -6.54 -7.99
N LYS A 52 -3.69 -7.09 -8.67
CA LYS A 52 -3.88 -8.12 -9.70
C LYS A 52 -3.14 -9.41 -9.34
N PRO A 53 -3.56 -10.58 -9.86
CA PRO A 53 -2.80 -11.81 -9.71
C PRO A 53 -1.35 -11.65 -10.22
N GLY A 54 -0.40 -12.17 -9.45
CA GLY A 54 1.02 -12.11 -9.78
C GLY A 54 1.69 -10.79 -9.40
N ARG A 55 2.56 -10.27 -10.27
CA ARG A 55 3.41 -9.10 -9.96
C ARG A 55 2.60 -7.81 -9.95
N ASN A 56 2.75 -7.04 -8.87
CA ASN A 56 2.22 -5.69 -8.73
C ASN A 56 3.39 -4.70 -8.60
N THR A 57 3.23 -3.48 -9.11
CA THR A 57 4.23 -2.41 -8.96
C THR A 57 3.70 -1.35 -8.02
N VAL A 58 4.46 -1.02 -6.99
CA VAL A 58 4.14 0.01 -6.00
C VAL A 58 5.07 1.20 -6.24
N ARG A 59 4.52 2.41 -6.26
CA ARG A 59 5.27 3.67 -6.21
C ARG A 59 4.82 4.46 -4.99
N ILE A 60 5.78 4.94 -4.21
CA ILE A 60 5.53 5.68 -2.97
C ILE A 60 6.37 6.94 -3.01
N GLU A 61 5.75 8.10 -2.82
CA GLU A 61 6.38 9.43 -2.86
C GLU A 61 5.70 10.36 -1.84
N PRO A 62 6.31 11.46 -1.38
CA PRO A 62 7.66 11.94 -1.67
C PRO A 62 8.72 11.50 -0.63
N PHE A 63 8.33 10.92 0.50
CA PHE A 63 9.23 10.75 1.65
C PHE A 63 9.86 9.34 1.77
N ALA A 64 10.98 9.28 2.50
CA ALA A 64 11.85 8.11 2.62
C ALA A 64 11.19 6.98 3.41
N VAL A 65 10.58 6.04 2.69
CA VAL A 65 10.04 4.80 3.25
C VAL A 65 11.18 3.81 3.49
N GLU A 66 11.33 3.33 4.72
CA GLU A 66 12.35 2.29 5.06
C GLU A 66 11.81 0.89 4.88
N LYS A 67 10.52 0.69 5.15
CA LYS A 67 9.88 -0.62 5.11
C LYS A 67 8.50 -0.54 4.50
N VAL A 68 8.19 -1.50 3.64
CA VAL A 68 6.88 -1.69 3.03
C VAL A 68 6.42 -3.11 3.28
N GLN A 69 5.19 -3.27 3.75
CA GLN A 69 4.56 -4.58 3.98
C GLN A 69 3.16 -4.60 3.38
N VAL A 70 2.73 -5.78 2.95
CA VAL A 70 1.34 -6.05 2.60
C VAL A 70 0.71 -6.77 3.79
N GLU A 71 -0.27 -6.13 4.41
CA GLU A 71 -1.08 -6.71 5.49
C GLU A 71 -2.39 -7.21 4.90
N VAL A 72 -2.82 -8.42 5.24
CA VAL A 72 -4.09 -9.00 4.79
C VAL A 72 -4.94 -9.32 6.02
N HIS A 73 -6.16 -8.79 6.04
CA HIS A 73 -7.11 -8.89 7.15
C HIS A 73 -8.39 -9.59 6.70
#